data_AF-J4C806-F1
#
_entry.id   AF-J4C806-F1
#
_cell.length_a   1.000
_cell.length_b   1.000
_cell.length_c   1.000
_cell.angle_alpha   90.00
_cell.angle_beta   90.00
_cell.angle_gamma   90.00
#
_symmetry.space_group_name_H-M   'P 1'
#
loop_
_entity.id
_entity.type
_entity.pdbx_description
1 polymer ?
#
loop_
_entity_poly.entity_id
_entity_poly.type
_entity_poly.pdbx_seq_one_letter_code
_entity_poly.pdbx_strand_id
1 'polypeptide(L)'
;MRISQILRQNASKIDFSKSVLSKELDTLVSNYEKSLANPSLFPTHIQKLHNIASQVRSEREYLGISQSELDVNKSSLERAERVVYAIYDNLSPELYFVASREPAVHDFYKLYLQSIKDSTTGKRKGFLNKWLYRHSFDTLGIYLLESIKTTKISFKKIARARLMFWRSYQFISLK
;
A
#
# COMPACT_ATOMS: atom_id res chain seq x y z
N MET A 1 20.67 14.53 11.64
CA MET A 1 19.90 13.78 12.66
C MET A 1 18.43 13.90 12.29
N ARG A 2 17.77 12.76 12.04
CA ARG A 2 16.53 12.66 11.25
C ARG A 2 15.29 12.99 12.08
N ILE A 3 14.38 13.79 11.51
CA ILE A 3 13.04 14.11 12.05
C ILE A 3 12.29 12.85 12.51
N SER A 4 12.52 11.71 11.84
CA SER A 4 11.95 10.40 12.18
C SER A 4 12.42 9.80 13.52
N GLN A 5 13.59 10.19 14.05
CA GLN A 5 14.02 9.75 15.40
C GLN A 5 13.38 10.58 16.52
N ILE A 6 13.16 11.87 16.28
CA ILE A 6 12.50 12.77 17.25
C ILE A 6 11.02 12.39 17.44
N LEU A 7 10.37 11.95 16.36
CA LEU A 7 8.98 11.45 16.40
C LEU A 7 8.82 10.15 17.21
N ARG A 8 9.88 9.33 17.33
CA ARG A 8 9.82 8.05 18.08
C ARG A 8 9.89 8.22 19.59
N GLN A 9 10.49 9.30 20.09
CA GLN A 9 10.66 9.53 21.53
C GLN A 9 9.46 10.22 22.20
N ASN A 10 8.57 10.84 21.42
CA ASN A 10 7.44 11.63 21.93
C ASN A 10 6.06 11.11 21.47
N ALA A 11 5.91 9.80 21.26
CA ALA A 11 4.68 9.19 20.76
C ALA A 11 3.43 9.42 21.63
N SER A 12 3.58 9.91 22.86
CA SER A 12 2.47 10.29 23.76
C SER A 12 2.00 11.76 23.62
N LYS A 13 2.69 12.58 22.80
CA LYS A 13 2.42 14.02 22.63
C LYS A 13 2.38 14.51 21.17
N ILE A 14 2.26 13.60 20.20
CA ILE A 14 2.19 14.02 18.79
C ILE A 14 0.79 14.54 18.48
N ASP A 15 0.59 15.85 18.64
CA ASP A 15 -0.40 16.57 17.86
C ASP A 15 0.11 16.58 16.41
N PHE A 16 -0.31 15.58 15.64
CA PHE A 16 -0.06 15.57 14.21
C PHE A 16 -0.81 16.74 13.59
N SER A 17 -0.12 17.86 13.36
CA SER A 17 -0.73 18.98 12.66
C SER A 17 -1.17 18.51 11.27
N LYS A 18 -2.42 18.85 10.89
CA LYS A 18 -3.00 18.47 9.59
C LYS A 18 -2.09 18.78 8.39
N SER A 19 -1.23 19.78 8.51
CA SER A 19 -0.34 20.27 7.45
C SER A 19 0.93 19.43 7.23
N VAL A 20 1.47 18.77 8.26
CA VAL A 20 2.60 17.83 8.09
C VAL A 20 2.08 16.55 7.43
N LEU A 21 0.90 16.13 7.85
CA LEU A 21 0.23 14.93 7.33
C LEU A 21 -0.13 15.02 5.86
N SER A 22 -0.61 16.18 5.40
CA SER A 22 -0.92 16.36 3.99
C SER A 22 0.32 16.19 3.12
N LYS A 23 1.46 16.77 3.53
CA LYS A 23 2.71 16.71 2.76
C LYS A 23 3.26 15.28 2.62
N GLU A 24 3.16 14.47 3.67
CA GLU A 24 3.59 13.07 3.64
C GLU A 24 2.77 12.25 2.63
N LEU A 25 1.45 12.44 2.63
CA LEU A 25 0.55 11.77 1.68
C LEU A 25 0.76 12.28 0.24
N ASP A 26 0.90 13.59 0.06
CA ASP A 26 1.18 14.20 -1.25
C ASP A 26 2.49 13.64 -1.84
N THR A 27 3.51 13.47 -0.98
CA THR A 27 4.79 12.89 -1.39
C THR A 27 4.66 11.42 -1.78
N LEU A 28 3.91 10.63 -0.99
CA LEU A 28 3.62 9.23 -1.30
C LEU A 28 2.91 9.08 -2.65
N VAL A 29 1.87 9.89 -2.89
CA VAL A 29 1.12 9.90 -4.15
C VAL A 29 2.01 10.33 -5.31
N SER A 30 2.77 11.41 -5.15
CA SER A 30 3.68 11.91 -6.19
C SER A 30 4.73 10.86 -6.58
N ASN A 31 5.34 10.19 -5.58
CA ASN A 31 6.33 9.16 -5.83
C ASN A 31 5.74 7.94 -6.54
N TYR A 32 4.52 7.53 -6.16
CA TYR A 32 3.81 6.46 -6.83
C TYR A 32 3.52 6.78 -8.30
N GLU A 33 2.94 7.96 -8.59
CA GLU A 33 2.60 8.34 -9.97
C GLU A 33 3.84 8.46 -10.85
N LYS A 34 4.93 9.05 -10.34
CA LYS A 34 6.22 9.08 -11.04
C LYS A 34 6.73 7.68 -11.34
N SER A 35 6.63 6.77 -10.37
CA SER A 35 7.11 5.39 -10.54
C SER A 35 6.19 4.56 -11.43
N LEU A 36 4.88 4.84 -11.48
CA LEU A 36 3.99 4.26 -12.47
C LEU A 36 4.34 4.70 -13.89
N ALA A 37 4.62 5.99 -14.08
CA ALA A 37 5.03 6.53 -15.38
C ALA A 37 6.42 6.02 -15.82
N ASN A 38 7.31 5.78 -14.86
CA ASN A 38 8.63 5.20 -15.09
C ASN A 38 8.91 4.06 -14.10
N PRO A 39 8.57 2.80 -14.43
CA PRO A 39 8.70 1.66 -13.53
C PRO A 39 10.11 1.41 -13.00
N SER A 40 11.17 1.91 -13.65
CA SER A 40 12.54 1.76 -13.14
C SER A 40 12.79 2.53 -11.83
N LEU A 41 11.92 3.48 -11.46
CA LEU A 41 12.00 4.22 -10.21
C LEU A 41 11.51 3.40 -9.00
N PHE A 42 10.74 2.33 -9.23
CA PHE A 42 10.37 1.42 -8.15
C PHE A 42 11.60 0.66 -7.63
N PRO A 43 11.63 0.29 -6.34
CA PRO A 43 12.60 -0.69 -5.85
C PRO A 43 12.54 -1.99 -6.66
N THR A 44 13.67 -2.69 -6.84
CA THR A 44 13.76 -3.88 -7.70
C THR A 44 12.72 -4.96 -7.38
N HIS A 45 12.40 -5.16 -6.11
CA HIS A 45 11.37 -6.13 -5.70
C HIS A 45 9.96 -5.69 -6.10
N ILE A 46 9.70 -4.38 -6.17
CA ILE A 46 8.44 -3.80 -6.67
C ILE A 46 8.39 -3.76 -8.19
N GLN A 47 9.52 -3.64 -8.89
CA GLN A 47 9.53 -3.78 -10.35
C GLN A 47 9.03 -5.17 -10.79
N LYS A 48 9.46 -6.23 -10.07
CA LYS A 48 8.95 -7.59 -10.29
C LYS A 48 7.44 -7.68 -10.04
N LEU A 49 7.00 -7.14 -8.90
CA LEU A 49 5.58 -7.08 -8.56
C LEU A 49 4.77 -6.32 -9.62
N HIS A 50 5.31 -5.19 -10.11
CA HIS A 50 4.71 -4.38 -11.15
C HIS A 50 4.50 -5.17 -12.44
N ASN A 51 5.51 -5.91 -12.90
CA ASN A 51 5.39 -6.72 -14.12
C ASN A 51 4.30 -7.79 -13.99
N ILE A 52 4.24 -8.49 -12.85
CA ILE A 52 3.20 -9.49 -12.58
C ILE A 52 1.83 -8.81 -12.51
N ALA A 53 1.71 -7.68 -11.80
CA ALA A 53 0.47 -6.93 -11.68
C ALA A 53 -0.04 -6.45 -13.04
N SER A 54 0.83 -5.93 -13.89
CA SER A 54 0.48 -5.50 -15.25
C SER A 54 -0.07 -6.67 -16.07
N GLN A 55 0.58 -7.85 -16.03
CA GLN A 55 0.08 -9.05 -16.71
C GLN A 55 -1.31 -9.47 -16.20
N VAL A 56 -1.46 -9.60 -14.88
CA VAL A 56 -2.75 -9.99 -14.26
C VAL A 56 -3.84 -8.99 -14.59
N ARG A 57 -3.54 -7.68 -14.62
CA ARG A 57 -4.53 -6.66 -15.00
C ARG A 57 -4.95 -6.80 -16.45
N SER A 58 -4.01 -7.02 -17.37
CA SER A 58 -4.32 -7.24 -18.78
C SER A 58 -5.20 -8.48 -19.00
N GLU A 59 -4.89 -9.60 -18.32
CA GLU A 59 -5.73 -10.80 -18.36
C GLU A 59 -7.15 -10.53 -17.84
N ARG A 60 -7.27 -9.74 -16.78
CA ARG A 60 -8.57 -9.39 -16.21
C ARG A 60 -9.38 -8.46 -17.12
N GLU A 61 -8.72 -7.50 -17.76
CA GLU A 61 -9.35 -6.64 -18.78
C GLU A 61 -9.85 -7.48 -19.96
N TYR A 62 -9.07 -8.46 -20.42
CA TYR A 62 -9.50 -9.41 -21.46
C TYR A 62 -10.75 -10.20 -21.06
N LEU A 63 -10.90 -10.51 -19.77
CA LEU A 63 -12.10 -11.14 -19.19
C LEU A 63 -13.25 -10.16 -18.88
N GLY A 64 -13.14 -8.90 -19.30
CA GLY A 64 -14.15 -7.86 -19.11
C GLY A 64 -14.19 -7.26 -17.69
N ILE A 65 -13.13 -7.44 -16.89
CA ILE A 65 -13.05 -6.89 -15.54
C ILE A 65 -12.15 -5.65 -15.53
N SER A 66 -12.77 -4.48 -15.67
CA SER A 66 -12.08 -3.19 -15.73
C SER A 66 -11.07 -2.95 -14.60
N GLN A 67 -9.86 -2.59 -15.00
CA GLN A 67 -8.68 -2.19 -14.23
C GLN A 67 -8.20 -0.77 -14.57
N SER A 68 -8.78 -0.11 -15.57
CA SER A 68 -8.41 1.23 -16.07
C SER A 68 -8.31 2.38 -15.04
N GLU A 69 -8.85 2.19 -13.83
CA GLU A 69 -8.64 3.13 -12.71
C GLU A 69 -7.20 3.12 -12.18
N LEU A 70 -6.41 2.10 -12.52
CA LEU A 70 -5.04 1.90 -12.07
C LEU A 70 -3.99 2.37 -13.09
N ASP A 71 -4.42 2.98 -14.18
CA ASP A 71 -3.55 3.49 -15.22
C ASP A 71 -2.83 4.78 -14.76
N VAL A 72 -1.75 5.11 -15.46
CA VAL A 72 -0.95 6.32 -15.23
C VAL A 72 -1.84 7.57 -15.33
N ASN A 73 -1.60 8.57 -14.48
CA ASN A 73 -2.33 9.86 -14.44
C ASN A 73 -3.81 9.75 -14.03
N LYS A 74 -4.21 8.66 -13.38
CA LYS A 74 -5.57 8.50 -12.82
C LYS A 74 -5.70 8.91 -11.36
N SER A 75 -4.60 9.30 -10.71
CA SER A 75 -4.55 9.54 -9.26
C SER A 75 -5.10 8.33 -8.50
N SER A 76 -4.67 7.14 -8.91
CA SER A 76 -5.34 5.89 -8.53
C SER A 76 -5.30 5.65 -7.02
N LEU A 77 -4.24 6.10 -6.34
CA LEU A 77 -4.12 5.96 -4.89
C LEU A 77 -5.19 6.74 -4.11
N GLU A 78 -5.64 7.85 -4.66
CA GLU A 78 -6.60 8.78 -4.04
C GLU A 78 -8.04 8.50 -4.45
N ARG A 79 -8.24 7.88 -5.63
CA ARG A 79 -9.56 7.75 -6.25
C ARG A 79 -10.06 6.33 -6.42
N ALA A 80 -9.18 5.35 -6.62
CA ALA A 80 -9.61 3.99 -6.89
C ALA A 80 -10.13 3.34 -5.59
N GLU A 81 -11.41 2.99 -5.59
CA GLU A 81 -12.06 2.29 -4.50
C GLU A 81 -12.06 0.77 -4.74
N ARG A 82 -12.30 0.00 -3.67
CA ARG A 82 -12.40 -1.47 -3.74
C ARG A 82 -11.15 -2.08 -4.37
N VAL A 83 -9.99 -1.70 -3.87
CA VAL A 83 -8.69 -2.09 -4.40
C VAL A 83 -8.04 -3.20 -3.59
N VAL A 84 -7.15 -3.94 -4.25
CA VAL A 84 -6.12 -4.75 -3.60
C VAL A 84 -4.80 -4.05 -3.83
N TYR A 85 -3.99 -3.89 -2.80
CA TYR A 85 -2.71 -3.20 -2.87
C TYR A 85 -1.67 -3.86 -1.97
N ALA A 86 -0.40 -3.65 -2.29
CA ALA A 86 0.74 -4.04 -1.48
C ALA A 86 1.24 -2.83 -0.69
N ILE A 87 1.61 -3.05 0.57
CA ILE A 87 2.46 -2.15 1.34
C ILE A 87 3.86 -2.76 1.31
N TYR A 88 4.86 -1.93 1.02
CA TYR A 88 6.25 -2.35 0.90
C TYR A 88 7.19 -1.38 1.62
N ASP A 89 8.40 -1.84 1.90
CA ASP A 89 9.50 -1.00 2.36
C ASP A 89 10.52 -0.84 1.24
N ASN A 90 10.99 0.38 1.00
CA ASN A 90 11.99 0.67 -0.03
C ASN A 90 13.30 -0.10 0.18
N LEU A 91 13.58 -0.50 1.41
CA LEU A 91 14.83 -1.13 1.82
C LEU A 91 14.74 -2.65 2.04
N SER A 92 13.53 -3.19 2.18
CA SER A 92 13.29 -4.61 2.49
C SER A 92 12.37 -5.22 1.44
N PRO A 93 12.63 -6.45 0.96
CA PRO A 93 11.76 -7.11 -0.01
C PRO A 93 10.43 -7.61 0.59
N GLU A 94 10.17 -7.34 1.87
CA GLU A 94 8.94 -7.73 2.55
C GLU A 94 7.72 -6.96 2.01
N LEU A 95 6.64 -7.70 1.75
CA LEU A 95 5.39 -7.17 1.19
C LEU A 95 4.20 -7.60 2.03
N TYR A 96 3.25 -6.68 2.22
CA TYR A 96 1.97 -6.96 2.86
C TYR A 96 0.82 -6.62 1.93
N PHE A 97 0.00 -7.63 1.62
CA PHE A 97 -1.18 -7.45 0.79
C PHE A 97 -2.39 -7.08 1.63
N VAL A 98 -3.05 -5.99 1.23
CA VAL A 98 -4.26 -5.44 1.85
C VAL A 98 -5.32 -5.28 0.78
N ALA A 99 -6.58 -5.44 1.17
CA ALA A 99 -7.72 -5.13 0.33
C ALA A 99 -8.61 -4.14 1.09
N SER A 100 -8.93 -3.03 0.45
CA SER A 100 -9.76 -1.98 1.05
C SER A 100 -10.89 -1.58 0.13
N ARG A 101 -12.01 -1.15 0.74
CA ARG A 101 -13.08 -0.49 0.00
C ARG A 101 -12.77 0.98 -0.25
N GLU A 102 -11.91 1.56 0.58
CA GLU A 102 -11.48 2.95 0.47
C GLU A 102 -10.27 3.09 -0.47
N PRO A 103 -9.97 4.31 -0.94
CA PRO A 103 -8.72 4.58 -1.63
C PRO A 103 -7.49 4.18 -0.79
N ALA A 104 -6.51 3.55 -1.44
CA ALA A 104 -5.37 2.94 -0.76
C ALA A 104 -4.56 3.93 0.08
N VAL A 105 -4.44 5.19 -0.35
CA VAL A 105 -3.72 6.22 0.41
C VAL A 105 -4.34 6.46 1.78
N HIS A 106 -5.68 6.51 1.86
CA HIS A 106 -6.41 6.77 3.09
C HIS A 106 -6.40 5.54 4.00
N ASP A 107 -6.62 4.36 3.43
CA ASP A 107 -6.59 3.09 4.16
C ASP A 107 -5.20 2.82 4.76
N PHE A 108 -4.14 2.95 3.95
CA PHE A 108 -2.76 2.81 4.39
C PHE A 108 -2.43 3.75 5.54
N TYR A 109 -2.81 5.02 5.40
CA TYR A 109 -2.53 6.01 6.42
C TYR A 109 -3.24 5.73 7.75
N LYS A 110 -4.51 5.31 7.69
CA LYS A 110 -5.26 4.84 8.88
C LYS A 110 -4.56 3.65 9.55
N LEU A 111 -4.10 2.67 8.77
CA LEU A 111 -3.35 1.52 9.27
C LEU A 111 -2.03 1.93 9.94
N TYR A 112 -1.30 2.86 9.32
CA TYR A 112 -0.05 3.38 9.88
C TYR A 112 -0.26 4.10 11.21
N LEU A 113 -1.20 5.04 11.28
CA LEU A 113 -1.55 5.73 12.52
C LEU A 113 -2.02 4.77 13.61
N GLN A 114 -2.85 3.79 13.25
CA GLN A 114 -3.30 2.77 14.19
C GLN A 114 -2.12 1.95 14.73
N SER A 115 -1.13 1.62 13.88
CA SER A 115 0.07 0.88 14.29
C SER A 115 0.91 1.64 15.33
N ILE A 116 0.98 2.97 15.21
CA ILE A 116 1.66 3.84 16.19
C ILE A 116 0.86 3.86 17.50
N LYS A 117 -0.46 4.06 17.44
CA LYS A 117 -1.32 4.11 18.63
C LYS A 117 -1.36 2.79 19.39
N ASP A 118 -1.39 1.66 18.69
CA ASP A 118 -1.34 0.33 19.32
C ASP A 118 0.02 0.07 19.96
N SER A 119 1.08 0.71 19.47
CA SER A 119 2.41 0.60 20.06
C SER A 119 2.55 1.28 21.41
N THR A 120 1.88 2.42 21.59
CA THR A 120 1.91 3.20 22.83
C THR A 120 0.97 2.63 23.89
N THR A 121 -0.10 1.97 23.47
CA THR A 121 -1.16 1.46 24.38
C THR A 121 -0.97 0.01 24.83
N GLY A 122 0.07 -0.69 24.36
CA GLY A 122 0.38 -2.07 24.78
C GLY A 122 -0.66 -3.13 24.36
N LYS A 123 -1.60 -2.80 23.46
CA LYS A 123 -2.62 -3.74 22.97
C LYS A 123 -2.01 -4.84 22.11
N ARG A 124 -2.66 -6.02 22.06
CA ARG A 124 -2.27 -7.14 21.19
C ARG A 124 -2.18 -6.66 19.74
N LYS A 125 -0.97 -6.66 19.17
CA LYS A 125 -0.72 -6.17 17.81
C LYS A 125 -0.94 -7.28 16.81
N GLY A 126 -1.74 -7.00 15.77
CA GLY A 126 -1.70 -7.78 14.54
C GLY A 126 -0.29 -7.76 13.94
N PHE A 127 0.08 -8.82 13.20
CA PHE A 127 1.40 -8.94 12.57
C PHE A 127 1.74 -7.73 11.68
N LEU A 128 0.76 -7.26 10.88
CA LEU A 128 0.88 -6.05 10.07
C LEU A 128 1.17 -4.80 10.91
N ASN A 129 0.40 -4.55 11.99
CA ASN A 129 0.62 -3.37 12.84
C ASN A 129 2.02 -3.41 13.50
N LYS A 130 2.48 -4.59 13.91
CA LYS A 130 3.82 -4.76 14.47
C LYS A 130 4.90 -4.49 13.42
N TRP A 131 4.68 -4.91 12.17
CA TRP A 131 5.57 -4.64 11.07
C TRP A 131 5.59 -3.14 10.74
N LEU A 132 4.44 -2.52 10.44
CA LEU A 132 4.33 -1.09 10.12
C LEU A 132 5.03 -0.19 11.15
N TYR A 133 4.87 -0.49 12.45
CA TYR A 133 5.51 0.26 13.52
C TYR A 133 7.05 0.22 13.50
N ARG A 134 7.67 -0.83 12.94
CA ARG A 134 9.13 -0.97 12.86
C ARG A 134 9.74 -0.09 11.77
N HIS A 135 8.97 0.21 10.72
CA HIS A 135 9.41 1.01 9.58
C HIS A 135 9.14 2.50 9.80
N SER A 136 9.84 3.35 9.05
CA SER A 136 9.55 4.79 9.02
C SER A 136 8.54 5.05 7.90
N PHE A 137 7.65 6.01 8.07
CA PHE A 137 6.71 6.39 7.00
C PHE A 137 7.44 6.65 5.68
N ASP A 138 8.55 7.40 5.72
CA ASP A 138 9.37 7.76 4.56
C ASP A 138 9.94 6.58 3.78
N THR A 139 10.08 5.41 4.40
CA THR A 139 10.62 4.22 3.72
C THR A 139 9.50 3.33 3.19
N LEU A 140 8.26 3.53 3.66
CA LEU A 140 7.12 2.76 3.22
C LEU A 140 6.57 3.31 1.89
N GLY A 141 6.16 2.38 1.03
CA GLY A 141 5.43 2.67 -0.18
C GLY A 141 4.18 1.81 -0.28
N ILE A 142 3.27 2.21 -1.18
CA ILE A 142 2.12 1.40 -1.57
C ILE A 142 2.10 1.18 -3.07
N TYR A 143 1.62 0.01 -3.50
CA TYR A 143 1.49 -0.34 -4.90
C TYR A 143 0.12 -0.98 -5.14
N LEU A 144 -0.73 -0.35 -5.95
CA LEU A 144 -2.03 -0.95 -6.29
C LEU A 144 -1.79 -2.21 -7.12
N LEU A 145 -2.58 -3.25 -6.89
CA LEU A 145 -2.46 -4.51 -7.62
C LEU A 145 -3.64 -4.67 -8.56
N GLU A 146 -4.85 -4.48 -8.05
CA GLU A 146 -6.10 -4.66 -8.79
C GLU A 146 -7.22 -3.78 -8.25
N SER A 147 -8.16 -3.46 -9.14
CA SER A 147 -9.47 -2.91 -8.79
C SER A 147 -10.54 -4.02 -8.82
N ILE A 148 -11.43 -4.00 -7.83
CA ILE A 148 -12.57 -4.93 -7.67
C ILE A 148 -13.88 -4.15 -7.85
N LYS A 149 -14.17 -3.78 -9.11
CA LYS A 149 -15.37 -2.99 -9.46
C LYS A 149 -16.68 -3.75 -9.38
N THR A 150 -16.66 -5.08 -9.39
CA THR A 150 -17.92 -5.84 -9.39
C THR A 150 -18.67 -5.69 -8.06
N THR A 151 -19.96 -5.40 -8.16
CA THR A 151 -20.92 -5.36 -7.04
C THR A 151 -21.72 -6.66 -6.92
N LYS A 152 -21.62 -7.56 -7.91
CA LYS A 152 -22.38 -8.82 -7.99
C LYS A 152 -22.02 -9.81 -6.87
N ILE A 153 -20.81 -9.72 -6.33
CA ILE A 153 -20.31 -10.59 -5.26
C ILE A 153 -19.86 -9.72 -4.10
N SER A 154 -20.09 -10.20 -2.87
CA SER A 154 -19.66 -9.48 -1.66
C SER A 154 -18.15 -9.20 -1.69
N PHE A 155 -17.78 -7.95 -1.41
CA PHE A 155 -16.37 -7.52 -1.41
C PHE A 155 -15.50 -8.42 -0.53
N LYS A 156 -15.99 -8.80 0.67
CA LYS A 156 -15.28 -9.67 1.59
C LYS A 156 -14.88 -11.02 0.96
N LYS A 157 -15.76 -11.62 0.16
CA LYS A 157 -15.52 -12.90 -0.51
C LYS A 157 -14.47 -12.75 -1.61
N ILE A 158 -14.61 -11.74 -2.48
CA ILE A 158 -13.63 -11.49 -3.55
C ILE A 158 -12.28 -11.07 -2.99
N ALA A 159 -12.25 -10.11 -2.05
CA ALA A 159 -11.04 -9.62 -1.42
C ALA A 159 -10.24 -10.77 -0.80
N ARG A 160 -10.89 -11.71 -0.09
CA ARG A 160 -10.21 -12.89 0.45
C ARG A 160 -9.57 -13.74 -0.64
N ALA A 161 -10.30 -14.02 -1.73
CA ALA A 161 -9.78 -14.80 -2.85
C ALA A 161 -8.60 -14.10 -3.55
N ARG A 162 -8.70 -12.78 -3.80
CA ARG A 162 -7.63 -12.01 -4.43
C ARG A 162 -6.40 -11.90 -3.52
N LEU A 163 -6.58 -11.72 -2.22
CA LEU A 163 -5.47 -11.72 -1.27
C LEU A 163 -4.74 -13.07 -1.23
N MET A 164 -5.46 -14.19 -1.32
CA MET A 164 -4.84 -15.52 -1.42
C MET A 164 -4.07 -15.68 -2.73
N PHE A 165 -4.65 -15.24 -3.85
CA PHE A 165 -3.99 -15.23 -5.16
C PHE A 165 -2.69 -14.42 -5.14
N TRP A 166 -2.69 -13.21 -4.59
CA TRP A 166 -1.45 -12.41 -4.52
C TRP A 166 -0.41 -13.06 -3.62
N ARG A 167 -0.83 -13.67 -2.49
CA ARG A 167 0.09 -14.36 -1.58
C ARG A 167 0.72 -15.62 -2.17
N SER A 168 0.13 -16.24 -3.19
CA SER A 168 0.70 -17.46 -3.79
C SER A 168 1.88 -17.20 -4.73
N TYR A 169 2.11 -15.94 -5.14
CA TYR A 169 3.28 -15.60 -5.94
C TYR A 169 4.55 -15.53 -5.08
N GLN A 170 5.62 -16.10 -5.60
CA GLN A 170 6.95 -15.93 -5.02
C GLN A 170 7.59 -14.65 -5.55
N PHE A 171 7.44 -13.54 -4.82
CA PHE A 171 8.06 -12.26 -5.19
C PHE A 171 9.54 -12.16 -4.80
N ILE A 172 9.92 -12.93 -3.78
CA ILE A 172 11.29 -13.00 -3.28
C ILE A 172 11.92 -14.27 -3.84
N SER A 173 12.85 -14.10 -4.80
CA SER A 173 13.83 -15.14 -5.10
C SER A 173 14.92 -14.99 -4.05
N LEU A 174 15.00 -15.94 -3.13
CA LEU A 174 16.21 -16.13 -2.34
C LEU A 174 17.29 -16.52 -3.36
N LYS A 175 18.23 -15.60 -3.61
CA LYS A 175 19.47 -15.93 -4.29
C LYS A 175 20.41 -16.59 -3.29
#